data_AF-A0A1J6KBE2-F1
#
_entry.id   AF-A0A1J6KBE2-F1
#
_cell.length_a   1.000
_cell.length_b   1.000
_cell.length_c   1.000
_cell.angle_alpha   90.00
_cell.angle_beta   90.00
_cell.angle_gamma   90.00
#
_symmetry.space_group_name_H-M   'P 1'
#
loop_
_entity.id
_entity.type
_entity.pdbx_description
1 polymer ?
#
loop_
_entity_poly.entity_id
_entity_poly.type
_entity_poly.pdbx_seq_one_letter_code
_entity_poly.pdbx_strand_id
1 'polypeptide(L)'
;MHAPNPDGREVDVDIILHVVEEIFQHAYPARIDGGLHGTTQPHEANIEALKLEEKASLAFDIIHKVSCELTCKCSGGGDTHSTTMAILAMLSGYQWDAKLVLSLAALAITYGEFWLVAQMFATHPLAKSVALLKQLPDIMEHHASLKSRFDAINELIEAILEVTKCIIEIKRLPSQYISEDQPPLSIAISHIPTAVYWTIKSIVACASQLTSLPGMNYEMIAATASDTWEMSRSIHKLRNISDHRRAELDRCYHHIQEKMHVEYYQMLVHLFETTQFDNMKINRGMIYIKDDLLPLEVGTTHTRASIEVLRRKTVLLLLSDLDASPEELLVLSHIYTESRARPELQYEIVWLPIVDRSRE
;
A
#
# COMPACT_ATOMS: atom_id res chain seq x y z
N MET A 1 24.08 -9.54 1.73
CA MET A 1 24.21 -10.98 2.07
C MET A 1 23.23 -11.24 3.19
N HIS A 2 22.02 -11.71 2.87
CA HIS A 2 20.99 -11.98 3.87
C HIS A 2 21.43 -13.12 4.78
N ALA A 3 21.39 -12.91 6.10
CA ALA A 3 21.35 -14.02 7.03
C ALA A 3 19.96 -14.68 6.92
N PRO A 4 19.85 -15.98 6.58
CA PRO A 4 18.57 -16.67 6.61
C PRO A 4 18.09 -16.72 8.06
N ASN A 5 16.86 -16.28 8.30
CA ASN A 5 16.24 -16.44 9.61
C ASN A 5 15.86 -17.93 9.79
N PRO A 6 16.35 -18.65 10.81
CA PRO A 6 16.26 -20.12 10.85
C PRO A 6 14.83 -20.68 10.93
N ASP A 7 13.85 -19.88 11.39
CA ASP A 7 12.46 -20.30 11.63
C ASP A 7 11.42 -19.48 10.85
N GLY A 8 11.82 -18.81 9.76
CA GLY A 8 11.01 -17.85 9.02
C GLY A 8 9.66 -18.42 8.53
N ARG A 9 8.63 -18.34 9.37
CA ARG A 9 7.24 -18.62 9.00
C ARG A 9 6.80 -17.53 8.03
N GLU A 10 6.98 -17.83 6.76
CA GLU A 10 6.65 -16.95 5.66
C GLU A 10 5.14 -16.99 5.43
N VAL A 11 4.51 -15.83 5.60
CA VAL A 11 3.08 -15.63 5.38
C VAL A 11 2.95 -14.63 4.24
N ASP A 12 2.01 -14.89 3.33
CA ASP A 12 1.65 -13.92 2.31
C ASP A 12 0.83 -12.79 2.96
N VAL A 13 1.55 -11.74 3.35
CA VAL A 13 1.00 -10.55 4.02
C VAL A 13 0.00 -9.82 3.12
N ASP A 14 0.17 -9.91 1.79
CA ASP A 14 -0.62 -9.16 0.83
C ASP A 14 -1.98 -9.79 0.60
N ILE A 15 -2.02 -11.12 0.45
CA ILE A 15 -3.29 -11.86 0.33
C ILE A 15 -4.13 -11.65 1.59
N ILE A 16 -3.52 -11.76 2.78
CA ILE A 16 -4.26 -11.58 4.03
C ILE A 16 -4.74 -10.14 4.19
N LEU A 17 -3.90 -9.15 3.90
CA LEU A 17 -4.29 -7.75 3.99
C LEU A 17 -5.45 -7.43 3.03
N HIS A 18 -5.44 -7.99 1.83
CA HIS A 18 -6.54 -7.80 0.88
C HIS A 18 -7.87 -8.33 1.42
N VAL A 19 -7.90 -9.55 1.96
CA VAL A 19 -9.12 -10.12 2.60
C VAL A 19 -9.58 -9.27 3.78
N VAL A 20 -8.64 -8.77 4.58
CA VAL A 20 -8.92 -7.87 5.71
C VAL A 20 -9.58 -6.58 5.25
N GLU A 21 -9.09 -5.98 4.17
CA GLU A 21 -9.68 -4.77 3.59
C GLU A 21 -11.09 -5.02 3.06
N GLU A 22 -11.31 -6.15 2.38
CA GLU A 22 -12.64 -6.54 1.93
C GLU A 22 -13.62 -6.65 3.10
N ILE A 23 -13.21 -7.26 4.22
CA ILE A 23 -14.05 -7.35 5.41
C ILE A 23 -14.41 -5.95 5.92
N PHE A 24 -13.43 -5.06 6.10
CA PHE A 24 -13.70 -3.72 6.64
C PHE A 24 -14.56 -2.86 5.69
N GLN A 25 -14.40 -2.98 4.38
CA GLN A 25 -15.20 -2.26 3.38
C GLN A 25 -16.66 -2.71 3.35
N HIS A 26 -16.94 -4.00 3.53
CA HIS A 26 -18.29 -4.55 3.41
C HIS A 26 -19.04 -4.65 4.76
N ALA A 27 -18.31 -4.61 5.88
CA ALA A 27 -18.91 -4.81 7.20
C ALA A 27 -19.65 -3.56 7.72
N TYR A 28 -19.18 -2.33 7.48
CA TYR A 28 -19.89 -1.14 7.95
C TYR A 28 -20.97 -0.71 6.94
N PRO A 29 -22.27 -0.76 7.29
CA PRO A 29 -23.31 -0.32 6.38
C PRO A 29 -23.26 1.20 6.22
N ALA A 30 -22.89 1.68 5.04
CA ALA A 30 -23.07 3.09 4.65
C ALA A 30 -24.55 3.54 4.63
N ARG A 31 -25.48 2.61 4.88
CA ARG A 31 -26.91 2.73 4.58
C ARG A 31 -27.77 2.12 5.68
N ILE A 32 -27.83 2.77 6.84
CA ILE A 32 -28.92 2.53 7.81
C ILE A 32 -30.09 3.52 7.59
N ASP A 33 -29.86 4.62 6.88
CA ASP A 33 -30.92 5.52 6.40
C ASP A 33 -31.30 5.20 4.94
N GLY A 34 -32.36 4.44 4.73
CA GLY A 34 -33.15 4.49 3.49
C GLY A 34 -33.02 3.32 2.50
N GLY A 35 -34.03 2.46 2.53
CA GLY A 35 -34.59 1.75 1.38
C GLY A 35 -33.80 0.55 0.86
N LEU A 36 -34.41 -0.65 1.00
CA LEU A 36 -34.03 -1.86 0.26
C LEU A 36 -33.92 -1.53 -1.23
N HIS A 37 -32.70 -1.54 -1.76
CA HIS A 37 -32.49 -1.92 -3.15
C HIS A 37 -31.41 -2.98 -3.18
N GLY A 38 -31.86 -4.24 -3.28
CA GLY A 38 -30.99 -5.34 -3.63
C GLY A 38 -30.48 -5.12 -5.04
N THR A 39 -29.18 -4.99 -5.17
CA THR A 39 -28.45 -5.31 -6.38
C THR A 39 -27.42 -6.35 -6.00
N THR A 40 -27.85 -7.61 -6.04
CA THR A 40 -26.97 -8.76 -6.06
C THR A 40 -26.27 -8.75 -7.42
N GLN A 41 -25.15 -8.04 -7.53
CA GLN A 41 -24.18 -8.36 -8.56
C GLN A 41 -23.35 -9.53 -8.03
N PRO A 42 -23.28 -10.67 -8.74
CA PRO A 42 -22.33 -11.71 -8.40
C PRO A 42 -20.95 -11.19 -8.81
N HIS A 43 -20.27 -10.52 -7.88
CA HIS A 43 -18.84 -10.31 -8.02
C HIS A 43 -18.22 -11.69 -7.78
N GLU A 44 -17.81 -12.35 -8.86
CA GLU A 44 -16.86 -13.46 -8.83
C GLU A 44 -15.50 -12.90 -8.33
N ALA A 45 -15.46 -12.42 -7.09
CA ALA A 45 -14.25 -11.95 -6.45
C ALA A 45 -13.48 -13.17 -5.95
N ASN A 46 -12.63 -13.70 -6.82
CA ASN A 46 -11.33 -14.26 -6.46
C ASN A 46 -11.27 -15.28 -5.30
N ILE A 47 -12.31 -16.10 -5.11
CA ILE A 47 -12.30 -17.24 -4.16
C ILE A 47 -11.17 -18.25 -4.48
N GLU A 48 -10.55 -18.15 -5.66
CA GLU A 48 -9.33 -18.90 -5.99
C GLU A 48 -8.06 -18.48 -5.22
N ALA A 49 -8.06 -17.33 -4.51
CA ALA A 49 -6.89 -16.80 -3.82
C ALA A 49 -6.46 -17.58 -2.56
N LEU A 50 -7.26 -18.54 -2.08
CA LEU A 50 -6.94 -19.37 -0.91
C LEU A 50 -6.53 -20.81 -1.26
N LYS A 51 -6.12 -21.09 -2.51
CA LYS A 51 -5.45 -22.36 -2.86
C LYS A 51 -4.01 -22.36 -2.33
N LEU A 52 -3.82 -22.56 -1.02
CA LEU A 52 -2.49 -22.85 -0.46
C LEU A 52 -2.59 -23.77 0.77
N GLU A 53 -2.75 -25.05 0.51
CA GLU A 53 -3.18 -26.12 1.45
C GLU A 53 -2.22 -26.44 2.62
N GLU A 54 -1.13 -25.70 2.85
CA GLU A 54 -0.23 -25.99 3.99
C GLU A 54 0.39 -24.76 4.68
N LYS A 55 0.75 -23.70 3.93
CA LYS A 55 1.19 -22.43 4.55
C LYS A 55 0.02 -21.58 5.07
N ALA A 56 -1.15 -21.68 4.43
CA ALA A 56 -2.34 -20.96 4.87
C ALA A 56 -2.88 -21.55 6.19
N SER A 57 -2.81 -22.87 6.40
CA SER A 57 -3.30 -23.51 7.63
C SER A 57 -2.58 -22.98 8.88
N LEU A 58 -1.25 -22.81 8.81
CA LEU A 58 -0.46 -22.26 9.91
C LEU A 58 -0.75 -20.77 10.17
N ALA A 59 -1.08 -20.00 9.12
CA ALA A 59 -1.54 -18.61 9.25
C ALA A 59 -2.95 -18.54 9.87
N PHE A 60 -3.87 -19.43 9.50
CA PHE A 60 -5.22 -19.49 10.08
C PHE A 60 -5.19 -19.88 11.55
N ASP A 61 -4.39 -20.88 11.93
CA ASP A 61 -4.24 -21.31 13.32
C ASP A 61 -3.74 -20.18 14.22
N ILE A 62 -2.76 -19.39 13.76
CA ILE A 62 -2.23 -18.28 14.55
C ILE A 62 -3.20 -17.10 14.60
N ILE A 63 -3.89 -16.78 13.50
CA ILE A 63 -4.94 -15.74 13.48
C ILE A 63 -6.04 -16.10 14.47
N HIS A 64 -6.48 -17.36 14.50
CA HIS A 64 -7.48 -17.82 15.44
C HIS A 64 -6.99 -17.69 16.89
N LYS A 65 -5.74 -18.09 17.19
CA LYS A 65 -5.16 -17.90 18.54
C LYS A 65 -5.11 -16.44 18.96
N VAL A 66 -4.70 -15.55 18.06
CA VAL A 66 -4.68 -14.10 18.33
C VAL A 66 -6.10 -13.56 18.53
N SER A 67 -7.08 -14.04 17.75
CA SER A 67 -8.49 -13.67 17.91
C SER A 67 -9.06 -14.12 19.27
N CYS A 68 -8.73 -15.33 19.72
CA CYS A 68 -9.06 -15.79 21.06
C CYS A 68 -8.43 -14.90 22.14
N GLU A 69 -7.15 -14.54 22.01
CA GLU A 69 -6.49 -13.66 22.99
C GLU A 69 -7.15 -12.26 23.03
N LEU A 70 -7.45 -11.69 21.85
CA LEU A 70 -8.16 -10.41 21.71
C LEU A 70 -9.54 -10.43 22.36
N THR A 71 -10.26 -11.55 22.31
CA THR A 71 -11.62 -11.63 22.84
C THR A 71 -11.66 -12.05 24.32
N CYS A 72 -10.87 -13.05 24.72
CA CYS A 72 -10.92 -13.62 26.08
C CYS A 72 -10.36 -12.70 27.17
N LYS A 73 -9.34 -11.87 26.88
CA LYS A 73 -8.73 -10.99 27.88
C LYS A 73 -9.41 -9.62 27.99
N CYS A 74 -10.13 -9.21 26.95
CA CYS A 74 -10.88 -7.96 26.95
C CYS A 74 -12.14 -8.00 27.83
N SER A 75 -12.74 -9.18 28.03
CA SER A 75 -13.94 -9.34 28.88
C SER A 75 -13.64 -9.34 30.39
N GLY A 76 -12.37 -9.43 30.80
CA GLY A 76 -11.97 -9.63 32.20
C GLY A 76 -11.29 -8.45 32.89
N GLY A 77 -11.30 -7.25 32.28
CA GLY A 77 -10.58 -6.08 32.82
C GLY A 77 -9.05 -6.19 32.74
N GLY A 78 -8.53 -6.98 31.80
CA GLY A 78 -7.09 -7.13 31.58
C GLY A 78 -6.45 -5.84 31.05
N ASP A 79 -5.22 -5.56 31.49
CA ASP A 79 -4.43 -4.41 31.02
C ASP A 79 -4.11 -4.55 29.52
N THR A 80 -4.52 -3.57 28.71
CA THR A 80 -4.28 -3.51 27.24
C THR A 80 -2.81 -3.75 26.89
N HIS A 81 -1.88 -3.29 27.73
CA HIS A 81 -0.45 -3.55 27.52
C HIS A 81 -0.10 -5.03 27.66
N SER A 82 -0.62 -5.72 28.69
CA SER A 82 -0.38 -7.16 28.87
C SER A 82 -0.86 -8.00 27.68
N THR A 83 -2.08 -7.74 27.17
CA THR A 83 -2.62 -8.43 25.98
C THR A 83 -1.78 -8.13 24.74
N THR A 84 -1.33 -6.88 24.57
CA THR A 84 -0.44 -6.50 23.45
C THR A 84 0.87 -7.30 23.49
N MET A 85 1.48 -7.43 24.67
CA MET A 85 2.71 -8.20 24.85
C MET A 85 2.50 -9.70 24.64
N ALA A 86 1.36 -10.24 25.05
CA ALA A 86 1.00 -11.64 24.81
C ALA A 86 0.87 -11.94 23.31
N ILE A 87 0.19 -11.06 22.55
CA ILE A 87 0.08 -11.18 21.08
C ILE A 87 1.46 -11.09 20.43
N LEU A 88 2.30 -10.13 20.83
CA LEU A 88 3.67 -10.02 20.32
C LEU A 88 4.51 -11.25 20.60
N ALA A 89 4.34 -11.88 21.77
CA ALA A 89 5.03 -13.12 22.13
C ALA A 89 4.54 -14.30 21.28
N MET A 90 3.23 -14.42 21.04
CA MET A 90 2.66 -15.43 20.14
C MET A 90 3.18 -15.29 18.70
N LEU A 91 3.40 -14.06 18.25
CA LEU A 91 3.87 -13.75 16.90
C LEU A 91 5.39 -13.55 16.81
N SER A 92 6.14 -13.94 17.84
CA SER A 92 7.58 -13.70 17.94
C SER A 92 8.37 -14.20 16.73
N GLY A 93 8.01 -15.37 16.19
CA GLY A 93 8.65 -15.99 15.01
C GLY A 93 8.33 -15.37 13.64
N TYR A 94 7.40 -14.40 13.57
CA TYR A 94 7.04 -13.73 12.31
C TYR A 94 7.83 -12.43 12.10
N GLN A 95 7.88 -11.89 10.88
CA GLN A 95 8.43 -10.55 10.65
C GLN A 95 7.49 -9.45 11.18
N TRP A 96 7.98 -8.20 11.33
CA TRP A 96 7.21 -7.11 11.93
C TRP A 96 5.93 -6.73 11.18
N ASP A 97 5.98 -6.74 9.86
CA ASP A 97 4.85 -6.60 8.94
C ASP A 97 3.84 -7.75 9.10
N ALA A 98 4.32 -9.00 9.12
CA ALA A 98 3.46 -10.17 9.32
C ALA A 98 2.81 -10.19 10.72
N LYS A 99 3.54 -9.83 11.79
CA LYS A 99 2.98 -9.67 13.14
C LYS A 99 1.75 -8.76 13.13
N LEU A 100 1.86 -7.67 12.40
CA LEU A 100 0.84 -6.65 12.34
C LEU A 100 -0.36 -7.10 11.50
N VAL A 101 -0.13 -7.70 10.33
CA VAL A 101 -1.23 -8.19 9.47
C VAL A 101 -1.97 -9.37 10.10
N LEU A 102 -1.29 -10.30 10.76
CA LEU A 102 -1.95 -11.39 11.50
C LEU A 102 -2.81 -10.87 12.65
N SER A 103 -2.34 -9.83 13.36
CA SER A 103 -3.11 -9.18 14.43
C SER A 103 -4.32 -8.44 13.86
N LEU A 104 -4.16 -7.78 12.71
CA LEU A 104 -5.23 -7.07 12.04
C LEU A 104 -6.29 -8.02 11.47
N ALA A 105 -5.88 -9.18 10.95
CA ALA A 105 -6.80 -10.23 10.51
C ALA A 105 -7.67 -10.76 11.65
N ALA A 106 -7.09 -10.94 12.84
CA ALA A 106 -7.85 -11.34 14.02
C ALA A 106 -8.89 -10.29 14.45
N LEU A 107 -8.57 -9.00 14.31
CA LEU A 107 -9.53 -7.91 14.50
C LEU A 107 -10.63 -7.92 13.44
N ALA A 108 -10.25 -8.12 12.17
CA ALA A 108 -11.19 -8.17 11.05
C ALA A 108 -12.23 -9.28 11.23
N ILE A 109 -11.83 -10.47 11.70
CA ILE A 109 -12.77 -11.54 12.05
C ILE A 109 -13.78 -11.06 13.10
N THR A 110 -13.29 -10.47 14.19
CA THR A 110 -14.14 -9.98 15.30
C THR A 110 -15.13 -8.92 14.81
N TYR A 111 -14.64 -7.98 13.99
CA TYR A 111 -15.43 -6.88 13.43
C TYR A 111 -16.47 -7.39 12.41
N GLY A 112 -16.05 -8.26 11.49
CA GLY A 112 -16.89 -8.85 10.45
C GLY A 112 -17.99 -9.72 11.04
N GLU A 113 -17.69 -10.57 12.03
CA GLU A 113 -18.70 -11.38 12.72
C GLU A 113 -19.75 -10.53 13.43
N PHE A 114 -19.35 -9.43 14.06
CA PHE A 114 -20.27 -8.51 14.71
C PHE A 114 -21.25 -7.92 13.70
N TRP A 115 -20.74 -7.34 12.61
CA TRP A 115 -21.56 -6.67 11.61
C TRP A 115 -22.39 -7.63 10.77
N LEU A 116 -21.86 -8.83 10.45
CA LEU A 116 -22.61 -9.84 9.72
C LEU A 116 -23.87 -10.25 10.48
N VAL A 117 -23.75 -10.49 11.79
CA VAL A 117 -24.92 -10.80 12.64
C VAL A 117 -25.84 -9.59 12.74
N ALA A 118 -25.31 -8.38 12.96
CA ALA A 118 -26.08 -7.15 13.05
C ALA A 118 -26.86 -6.82 11.76
N GLN A 119 -26.34 -7.18 10.58
CA GLN A 119 -27.05 -6.96 9.32
C GLN A 119 -28.11 -8.04 9.05
N MET A 120 -27.87 -9.28 9.46
CA MET A 120 -28.72 -10.42 9.08
C MET A 120 -29.75 -10.83 10.13
N PHE A 121 -29.69 -10.32 11.38
CA PHE A 121 -30.58 -10.78 12.46
C PHE A 121 -32.08 -10.62 12.17
N ALA A 122 -32.46 -9.63 11.35
CA ALA A 122 -33.86 -9.38 10.98
C ALA A 122 -34.40 -10.39 9.96
N THR A 123 -33.54 -11.00 9.13
CA THR A 123 -33.94 -11.81 7.97
C THR A 123 -33.54 -13.28 8.09
N HIS A 124 -32.48 -13.60 8.85
CA HIS A 124 -31.93 -14.95 8.91
C HIS A 124 -32.11 -15.58 10.31
N PRO A 125 -32.82 -16.73 10.45
CA PRO A 125 -33.10 -17.35 11.75
C PRO A 125 -31.86 -17.66 12.60
N LEU A 126 -30.77 -18.14 11.99
CA LEU A 126 -29.51 -18.38 12.70
C LEU A 126 -28.92 -17.08 13.26
N ALA A 127 -28.84 -16.02 12.44
CA ALA A 127 -28.34 -14.73 12.86
C ALA A 127 -29.21 -14.14 13.98
N LYS A 128 -30.54 -14.34 13.93
CA LYS A 128 -31.46 -13.96 15.01
C LYS A 128 -31.14 -14.67 16.32
N SER A 129 -30.93 -15.99 16.31
CA SER A 129 -30.56 -16.76 17.51
C SER A 129 -29.21 -16.33 18.08
N VAL A 130 -28.21 -16.12 17.22
CA VAL A 130 -26.89 -15.62 17.65
C VAL A 130 -26.99 -14.21 18.20
N ALA A 131 -27.77 -13.33 17.56
CA ALA A 131 -28.00 -11.96 18.01
C ALA A 131 -28.64 -11.90 19.39
N LEU A 132 -29.63 -12.76 19.66
CA LEU A 132 -30.26 -12.86 20.98
C LEU A 132 -29.27 -13.24 22.08
N LEU A 133 -28.40 -14.22 21.83
CA LEU A 133 -27.36 -14.62 22.80
C LEU A 133 -26.28 -13.55 22.97
N LYS A 134 -25.97 -12.82 21.90
CA LYS A 134 -25.06 -11.66 21.94
C LYS A 134 -25.75 -10.38 22.44
N GLN A 135 -27.04 -10.36 22.80
CA GLN A 135 -27.77 -9.14 23.19
C GLN A 135 -27.66 -7.99 22.15
N LEU A 136 -27.52 -8.34 20.87
CA LEU A 136 -27.41 -7.39 19.75
C LEU A 136 -28.68 -6.57 19.47
N PRO A 137 -29.92 -7.10 19.64
CA PRO A 137 -31.13 -6.32 19.39
C PRO A 137 -31.20 -5.02 20.19
N ASP A 138 -30.80 -5.05 21.46
CA ASP A 138 -30.77 -3.87 22.32
C ASP A 138 -29.76 -2.82 21.81
N ILE A 139 -28.60 -3.25 21.29
CA ILE A 139 -27.59 -2.36 20.69
C ILE A 139 -28.14 -1.68 19.43
N MET A 140 -28.89 -2.42 18.61
CA MET A 140 -29.42 -1.91 17.35
C MET A 140 -30.62 -0.98 17.53
N GLU A 141 -31.46 -1.21 18.54
CA GLU A 141 -32.51 -0.26 18.94
C GLU A 141 -31.92 1.08 19.40
N HIS A 142 -30.72 1.06 20.00
CA HIS A 142 -30.01 2.23 20.49
C HIS A 142 -28.91 2.73 19.54
N HIS A 143 -28.92 2.30 18.28
CA HIS A 143 -27.88 2.60 17.28
C HIS A 143 -27.56 4.10 17.19
N ALA A 144 -28.58 4.97 17.21
CA ALA A 144 -28.40 6.42 17.15
C ALA A 144 -27.53 6.98 18.31
N SER A 145 -27.63 6.38 19.49
CA SER A 145 -26.85 6.80 20.67
C SER A 145 -25.41 6.24 20.67
N LEU A 146 -25.18 5.14 19.95
CA LEU A 146 -23.87 4.49 19.81
C LEU A 146 -23.13 4.88 18.53
N LYS A 147 -23.75 5.69 17.67
CA LYS A 147 -23.20 6.13 16.39
C LYS A 147 -21.80 6.73 16.54
N SER A 148 -21.60 7.66 17.47
CA SER A 148 -20.28 8.29 17.70
C SER A 148 -19.20 7.28 18.10
N ARG A 149 -19.58 6.19 18.78
CA ARG A 149 -18.67 5.11 19.17
C ARG A 149 -18.32 4.22 17.98
N PHE A 150 -19.30 3.90 17.13
CA PHE A 150 -19.04 3.18 15.88
C PHE A 150 -18.17 3.99 14.93
N ASP A 151 -18.44 5.28 14.79
CA ASP A 151 -17.63 6.19 13.97
C ASP A 151 -16.18 6.24 14.51
N ALA A 152 -15.98 6.35 15.83
CA ALA A 152 -14.64 6.30 16.44
C ALA A 152 -13.92 4.95 16.24
N ILE A 153 -14.64 3.82 16.27
CA ILE A 153 -14.07 2.50 15.95
C ILE A 153 -13.61 2.45 14.49
N ASN A 154 -14.41 2.96 13.56
CA ASN A 154 -14.07 2.96 12.14
C ASN A 154 -12.88 3.88 11.85
N GLU A 155 -12.84 5.08 12.44
CA GLU A 155 -11.68 5.97 12.32
C GLU A 155 -10.40 5.32 12.88
N LEU A 156 -10.50 4.53 13.96
CA LEU A 156 -9.37 3.80 14.50
C LEU A 156 -8.92 2.67 13.56
N ILE A 157 -9.85 1.92 12.95
CA ILE A 157 -9.54 0.89 11.96
C ILE A 157 -8.83 1.50 10.75
N GLU A 158 -9.31 2.64 10.25
CA GLU A 158 -8.66 3.37 9.14
C GLU A 158 -7.22 3.78 9.51
N ALA A 159 -7.01 4.35 10.70
CA ALA A 159 -5.68 4.72 11.16
C ALA A 159 -4.75 3.51 11.33
N ILE A 160 -5.27 2.37 11.79
CA ILE A 160 -4.53 1.10 11.86
C ILE A 160 -4.13 0.64 10.46
N LEU A 161 -5.05 0.66 9.49
CA LEU A 161 -4.79 0.28 8.09
C LEU A 161 -3.73 1.16 7.44
N GLU A 162 -3.77 2.49 7.64
CA GLU A 162 -2.75 3.39 7.10
C GLU A 162 -1.35 3.05 7.60
N VAL A 163 -1.17 2.88 8.93
CA VAL A 163 0.13 2.53 9.50
C VAL A 163 0.61 1.17 8.99
N THR A 164 -0.32 0.22 8.83
CA THR A 164 -0.06 -1.12 8.28
C THR A 164 0.52 -1.04 6.88
N LYS A 165 -0.18 -0.34 5.97
CA LYS A 165 0.25 -0.16 4.58
C LYS A 165 1.61 0.52 4.49
N CYS A 166 1.82 1.56 5.29
CA CYS A 166 3.08 2.28 5.29
C CYS A 166 4.26 1.40 5.72
N ILE A 167 4.09 0.53 6.72
CA ILE A 167 5.14 -0.42 7.13
C ILE A 167 5.44 -1.45 6.03
N ILE A 168 4.40 -1.97 5.37
CA ILE A 168 4.56 -2.92 4.26
C ILE A 168 5.27 -2.25 3.07
N GLU A 169 4.93 -1.00 2.77
CA GLU A 169 5.55 -0.23 1.70
C GLU A 169 7.04 0.04 1.96
N ILE A 170 7.41 0.42 3.20
CA ILE A 170 8.82 0.57 3.60
C ILE A 170 9.58 -0.74 3.38
N LYS A 171 8.95 -1.90 3.66
CA LYS A 171 9.56 -3.22 3.46
C LYS A 171 9.69 -3.61 1.98
N ARG A 172 8.93 -2.99 1.10
CA ARG A 172 8.95 -3.22 -0.35
C ARG A 172 9.91 -2.31 -1.11
N LEU A 173 10.57 -1.39 -0.42
CA LEU A 173 11.52 -0.49 -1.08
C LEU A 173 12.63 -1.28 -1.80
N PRO A 174 13.00 -0.88 -3.03
CA PRO A 174 13.95 -1.62 -3.85
C PRO A 174 15.35 -1.58 -3.26
N SER A 175 15.79 -2.73 -2.71
CA SER A 175 17.10 -2.88 -2.03
C SER A 175 18.32 -2.62 -2.92
N GLN A 176 18.13 -2.64 -4.25
CA GLN A 176 19.17 -2.29 -5.21
C GLN A 176 19.57 -0.82 -5.17
N TYR A 177 18.67 0.09 -4.79
CA TYR A 177 18.93 1.53 -4.77
C TYR A 177 19.08 2.11 -3.36
N ILE A 178 18.57 1.42 -2.34
CA ILE A 178 18.64 1.87 -0.95
C ILE A 178 18.95 0.68 -0.02
N SER A 179 19.98 0.85 0.82
CA SER A 179 20.42 -0.18 1.77
C SER A 179 19.73 0.00 3.12
N GLU A 180 19.35 -1.10 3.78
CA GLU A 180 18.74 -1.07 5.12
C GLU A 180 19.64 -0.40 6.18
N ASP A 181 20.96 -0.41 5.98
CA ASP A 181 21.94 0.17 6.91
C ASP A 181 22.18 1.67 6.69
N GLN A 182 21.59 2.27 5.64
CA GLN A 182 21.83 3.65 5.27
C GLN A 182 20.59 4.52 5.47
N PRO A 183 20.74 5.76 5.99
CA PRO A 183 19.66 6.75 5.96
C PRO A 183 19.27 7.07 4.52
N PRO A 184 17.98 7.32 4.24
CA PRO A 184 16.88 7.45 5.20
C PRO A 184 16.24 6.11 5.67
N LEU A 185 16.53 4.99 5.00
CA LEU A 185 15.86 3.71 5.28
C LEU A 185 16.18 3.15 6.67
N SER A 186 17.42 3.24 7.14
CA SER A 186 17.81 2.76 8.47
C SER A 186 17.04 3.45 9.60
N ILE A 187 16.75 4.75 9.44
CA ILE A 187 15.93 5.55 10.36
C ILE A 187 14.50 5.01 10.36
N ALA A 188 13.91 4.85 9.18
CA ALA A 188 12.55 4.32 9.02
C ALA A 188 12.39 2.92 9.67
N ILE A 189 13.37 2.03 9.46
CA ILE A 189 13.39 0.67 10.01
C ILE A 189 13.50 0.69 11.54
N SER A 190 14.34 1.55 12.11
CA SER A 190 14.57 1.62 13.56
C SER A 190 13.28 1.91 14.36
N HIS A 191 12.32 2.60 13.75
CA HIS A 191 11.05 2.93 14.38
C HIS A 191 9.97 1.85 14.21
N ILE A 192 10.15 0.86 13.31
CA ILE A 192 9.14 -0.18 13.01
C ILE A 192 8.64 -0.88 14.28
N PRO A 193 9.50 -1.41 15.18
CA PRO A 193 9.06 -2.13 16.37
C PRO A 193 8.11 -1.31 17.25
N THR A 194 8.45 -0.05 17.49
CA THR A 194 7.66 0.88 18.30
C THR A 194 6.28 1.09 17.70
N ALA A 195 6.18 1.27 16.39
CA ALA A 195 4.87 1.43 15.78
C ALA A 195 4.06 0.15 15.74
N VAL A 196 4.67 -1.00 15.45
CA VAL A 196 3.95 -2.27 15.50
C VAL A 196 3.34 -2.47 16.89
N TYR A 197 4.09 -2.16 17.95
CA TYR A 197 3.57 -2.18 19.31
C TYR A 197 2.35 -1.25 19.49
N TRP A 198 2.43 0.01 19.06
CA TRP A 198 1.31 0.94 19.19
C TRP A 198 0.10 0.52 18.34
N THR A 199 0.31 0.00 17.14
CA THR A 199 -0.75 -0.50 16.26
C THR A 199 -1.43 -1.73 16.86
N ILE A 200 -0.69 -2.71 17.36
CA ILE A 200 -1.27 -3.89 18.02
C ILE A 200 -2.01 -3.47 19.29
N LYS A 201 -1.47 -2.52 20.06
CA LYS A 201 -2.16 -1.98 21.24
C LYS A 201 -3.50 -1.32 20.86
N SER A 202 -3.54 -0.59 19.75
CA SER A 202 -4.78 -0.02 19.21
C SER A 202 -5.74 -1.09 18.70
N ILE A 203 -5.25 -2.17 18.09
CA ILE A 203 -6.06 -3.34 17.72
C ILE A 203 -6.73 -3.95 18.97
N VAL A 204 -5.97 -4.14 20.06
CA VAL A 204 -6.51 -4.65 21.33
C VAL A 204 -7.60 -3.72 21.87
N ALA A 205 -7.35 -2.40 21.88
CA ALA A 205 -8.35 -1.42 22.31
C ALA A 205 -9.62 -1.48 21.44
N CYS A 206 -9.47 -1.60 20.12
CA CYS A 206 -10.58 -1.76 19.17
C CYS A 206 -11.40 -3.02 19.45
N ALA A 207 -10.75 -4.17 19.63
CA ALA A 207 -11.41 -5.43 19.95
C ALA A 207 -12.14 -5.37 21.31
N SER A 208 -11.54 -4.72 22.31
CA SER A 208 -12.17 -4.52 23.63
C SER A 208 -13.43 -3.67 23.55
N GLN A 209 -13.45 -2.68 22.67
CA GLN A 209 -14.62 -1.83 22.46
C GLN A 209 -15.72 -2.59 21.73
N LEU A 210 -15.38 -3.39 20.72
CA LEU A 210 -16.34 -4.25 20.00
C LEU A 210 -16.97 -5.32 20.92
N THR A 211 -16.18 -5.92 21.80
CA THR A 211 -16.62 -6.98 22.71
C THR A 211 -17.35 -6.48 23.96
N SER A 212 -17.22 -5.20 24.31
CA SER A 212 -17.96 -4.58 25.43
C SER A 212 -19.28 -3.93 25.03
N LEU A 213 -19.57 -3.79 23.73
CA LEU A 213 -20.88 -3.38 23.22
C LEU A 213 -22.02 -4.31 23.68
N PRO A 214 -21.90 -5.65 23.60
CA PRO A 214 -22.93 -6.58 24.00
C PRO A 214 -22.81 -6.91 25.49
N GLY A 215 -23.70 -6.33 26.31
CA GLY A 215 -23.72 -6.49 27.76
C GLY A 215 -23.70 -5.19 28.58
N MET A 216 -23.65 -4.02 27.93
CA MET A 216 -23.75 -2.73 28.62
C MET A 216 -25.19 -2.47 29.11
N ASN A 217 -25.38 -2.40 30.42
CA ASN A 217 -26.58 -1.82 31.02
C ASN A 217 -26.54 -0.29 30.86
N TYR A 218 -27.69 0.32 30.57
CA TYR A 218 -27.88 1.76 30.23
C TYR A 218 -27.21 2.75 31.20
N GLU A 219 -27.06 2.40 32.48
CA GLU A 219 -26.40 3.26 33.50
C GLU A 219 -24.88 3.43 33.28
N MET A 220 -24.24 2.58 32.46
CA MET A 220 -22.81 2.66 32.11
C MET A 220 -22.53 3.52 30.87
N ILE A 221 -23.57 4.14 30.27
CA ILE A 221 -23.39 5.10 29.18
C ILE A 221 -22.70 6.38 29.70
N ALA A 222 -22.78 6.70 30.98
CA ALA A 222 -22.04 7.82 31.58
C ALA A 222 -20.51 7.58 31.65
N ALA A 223 -20.05 6.32 31.60
CA ALA A 223 -18.62 5.98 31.55
C ALA A 223 -18.00 6.14 30.13
N THR A 224 -18.82 6.39 29.10
CA THR A 224 -18.42 6.44 27.68
C THR A 224 -17.47 7.57 27.30
N ALA A 225 -17.37 8.62 28.12
CA ALA A 225 -16.43 9.72 27.88
C ALA A 225 -14.96 9.28 28.04
N SER A 226 -14.67 8.34 28.96
CA SER A 226 -13.32 7.82 29.17
C SER A 226 -12.88 6.93 28.00
N ASP A 227 -13.75 6.02 27.59
CA ASP A 227 -13.49 5.07 26.49
C ASP A 227 -13.33 5.78 25.14
N THR A 228 -14.18 6.76 24.84
CA THR A 228 -14.10 7.54 23.60
C THR A 228 -12.84 8.42 23.57
N TRP A 229 -12.39 8.90 24.73
CA TRP A 229 -11.15 9.66 24.86
C TRP A 229 -9.91 8.78 24.65
N GLU A 230 -9.89 7.55 25.16
CA GLU A 230 -8.82 6.60 24.91
C GLU A 230 -8.71 6.21 23.43
N MET A 231 -9.84 6.09 22.73
CA MET A 231 -9.87 5.89 21.28
C MET A 231 -9.32 7.09 20.54
N SER A 232 -9.80 8.29 20.85
CA SER A 232 -9.27 9.54 20.25
C SER A 232 -7.77 9.69 20.46
N ARG A 233 -7.26 9.34 21.64
CA ARG A 233 -5.82 9.33 21.95
C ARG A 233 -5.07 8.32 21.10
N SER A 234 -5.63 7.13 20.92
CA SER A 234 -5.05 6.07 20.08
C SER A 234 -5.04 6.47 18.60
N ILE A 235 -6.15 7.02 18.09
CA ILE A 235 -6.27 7.55 16.72
C ILE A 235 -5.20 8.62 16.48
N HIS A 236 -5.11 9.62 17.36
CA HIS A 236 -4.11 10.68 17.22
C HIS A 236 -2.69 10.13 17.27
N LYS A 237 -2.41 9.16 18.14
CA LYS A 237 -1.10 8.50 18.22
C LYS A 237 -0.76 7.77 16.92
N LEU A 238 -1.70 7.05 16.32
CA LEU A 238 -1.51 6.33 15.06
C LEU A 238 -1.35 7.29 13.87
N ARG A 239 -2.16 8.35 13.80
CA ARG A 239 -2.03 9.39 12.76
C ARG A 239 -0.63 10.04 12.81
N ASN A 240 -0.16 10.42 13.99
CA ASN A 240 1.20 10.96 14.14
C ASN A 240 2.30 9.96 13.71
N ILE A 241 2.11 8.66 13.97
CA ILE A 241 3.02 7.62 13.51
C ILE A 241 2.96 7.51 11.97
N SER A 242 1.76 7.51 11.38
CA SER A 242 1.53 7.46 9.94
C SER A 242 2.18 8.65 9.23
N ASP A 243 1.94 9.88 9.70
CA ASP A 243 2.48 11.11 9.12
C ASP A 243 4.00 11.14 9.15
N HIS A 244 4.60 10.81 10.30
CA HIS A 244 6.05 10.74 10.44
C HIS A 244 6.65 9.70 9.48
N ARG A 245 5.99 8.54 9.35
CA ARG A 245 6.44 7.46 8.46
C ARG A 245 6.28 7.79 6.98
N ARG A 246 5.19 8.43 6.60
CA ARG A 246 4.96 8.89 5.22
C ARG A 246 6.07 9.87 4.83
N ALA A 247 6.45 10.79 5.73
CA ALA A 247 7.58 11.67 5.51
C ALA A 247 8.93 10.92 5.37
N GLU A 248 9.18 9.86 6.14
CA GLU A 248 10.37 9.02 5.95
C GLU A 248 10.34 8.23 4.64
N LEU A 249 9.17 7.73 4.25
CA LEU A 249 8.97 7.02 3.00
C LEU A 249 9.21 7.95 1.80
N ASP A 250 8.70 9.18 1.84
CA ASP A 250 8.96 10.20 0.83
C ASP A 250 10.46 10.50 0.71
N ARG A 251 11.17 10.59 1.84
CA ARG A 251 12.63 10.71 1.85
C ARG A 251 13.32 9.51 1.20
N CYS A 252 12.84 8.29 1.46
CA CYS A 252 13.37 7.08 0.83
C CYS A 252 13.17 7.10 -0.69
N TYR A 253 11.98 7.45 -1.17
CA TYR A 253 11.72 7.58 -2.59
C TYR A 253 12.59 8.65 -3.24
N HIS A 254 12.77 9.81 -2.59
CA HIS A 254 13.67 10.85 -3.08
C HIS A 254 15.11 10.33 -3.23
N HIS A 255 15.63 9.64 -2.19
CA HIS A 255 16.97 9.05 -2.23
C HIS A 255 17.12 8.01 -3.36
N ILE A 256 16.12 7.16 -3.55
CA ILE A 256 16.09 6.17 -4.64
C ILE A 256 16.14 6.87 -6.00
N GLN A 257 15.33 7.92 -6.20
CA GLN A 257 15.35 8.68 -7.46
C GLN A 257 16.71 9.30 -7.71
N GLU A 258 17.32 9.97 -6.73
CA GLU A 258 18.66 10.55 -6.87
C GLU A 258 19.71 9.49 -7.23
N LYS A 259 19.71 8.34 -6.55
CA LYS A 259 20.57 7.20 -6.86
C LYS A 259 20.39 6.70 -8.29
N MET A 260 19.15 6.51 -8.71
CA MET A 260 18.81 6.09 -10.07
C MET A 260 19.32 7.11 -11.12
N HIS A 261 19.13 8.40 -10.87
CA HIS A 261 19.63 9.46 -11.76
C HIS A 261 21.16 9.43 -11.89
N VAL A 262 21.88 9.27 -10.77
CA VAL A 262 23.34 9.18 -10.76
C VAL A 262 23.83 7.93 -11.50
N GLU A 263 23.24 6.77 -11.24
CA GLU A 263 23.62 5.52 -11.91
C GLU A 263 23.33 5.58 -13.41
N TYR A 264 22.19 6.14 -13.81
CA TYR A 264 21.85 6.34 -15.21
C TYR A 264 22.82 7.30 -15.92
N TYR A 265 23.18 8.40 -15.26
CA TYR A 265 24.19 9.34 -15.77
C TYR A 265 25.55 8.65 -15.94
N GLN A 266 26.01 7.90 -14.94
CA GLN A 266 27.28 7.16 -15.03
C GLN A 266 27.26 6.10 -16.14
N MET A 267 26.13 5.39 -16.30
CA MET A 267 25.91 4.47 -17.41
C MET A 267 26.06 5.20 -18.76
N LEU A 268 25.43 6.37 -18.92
CA LEU A 268 25.55 7.17 -20.15
C LEU A 268 26.99 7.60 -20.41
N VAL A 269 27.68 8.17 -19.41
CA VAL A 269 29.10 8.57 -19.54
C VAL A 269 29.94 7.39 -20.02
N HIS A 270 29.80 6.23 -19.37
CA HIS A 270 30.52 5.02 -19.75
C HIS A 270 30.21 4.55 -21.17
N LEU A 271 28.95 4.66 -21.61
CA LEU A 271 28.54 4.31 -22.98
C LEU A 271 29.20 5.20 -24.03
N PHE A 272 29.37 6.50 -23.75
CA PHE A 272 30.01 7.46 -24.66
C PHE A 272 31.54 7.38 -24.66
N GLU A 273 32.17 7.04 -23.54
CA GLU A 273 33.62 6.88 -23.44
C GLU A 273 34.12 5.56 -24.05
N THR A 274 33.28 4.51 -24.02
CA THR A 274 33.64 3.19 -24.53
C THR A 274 33.46 3.12 -26.05
N THR A 275 34.46 2.59 -26.76
CA THR A 275 34.34 2.34 -28.21
C THR A 275 33.22 1.33 -28.49
N GLN A 276 32.18 1.75 -29.21
CA GLN A 276 31.08 0.89 -29.63
C GLN A 276 31.22 0.47 -31.10
N PHE A 277 30.73 -0.72 -31.45
CA PHE A 277 30.71 -1.21 -32.83
C PHE A 277 29.73 -0.44 -33.74
N ASP A 278 28.61 -0.01 -33.16
CA ASP A 278 27.63 0.87 -33.78
C ASP A 278 27.04 1.83 -32.73
N ASN A 279 26.17 2.73 -33.17
CA ASN A 279 25.52 3.73 -32.34
C ASN A 279 24.32 3.20 -31.52
N MET A 280 24.00 1.90 -31.60
CA MET A 280 22.73 1.38 -31.06
C MET A 280 22.69 1.39 -29.53
N LYS A 281 23.80 1.08 -28.85
CA LYS A 281 23.83 1.10 -27.38
C LYS A 281 23.63 2.51 -26.83
N ILE A 282 24.22 3.51 -27.46
CA ILE A 282 24.07 4.92 -27.11
C ILE A 282 22.64 5.37 -27.37
N ASN A 283 22.11 5.13 -28.57
CA ASN A 283 20.75 5.52 -28.93
C ASN A 283 19.71 4.84 -28.02
N ARG A 284 19.90 3.57 -27.66
CA ARG A 284 19.03 2.88 -26.68
C ARG A 284 19.14 3.53 -25.30
N GLY A 285 20.36 3.79 -24.82
CA GLY A 285 20.56 4.49 -23.54
C GLY A 285 19.95 5.90 -23.50
N MET A 286 19.83 6.59 -24.64
CA MET A 286 19.28 7.96 -24.67
C MET A 286 17.76 8.01 -24.92
N ILE A 287 17.22 7.09 -25.72
CA ILE A 287 15.86 7.19 -26.30
C ILE A 287 14.95 6.04 -25.82
N TYR A 288 15.51 4.89 -25.47
CA TYR A 288 14.74 3.69 -25.13
C TYR A 288 14.35 3.69 -23.65
N ILE A 289 13.26 4.40 -23.33
CA ILE A 289 12.71 4.45 -21.98
C ILE A 289 11.61 3.37 -21.84
N LYS A 290 11.71 2.52 -20.81
CA LYS A 290 10.65 1.57 -20.37
C LYS A 290 10.17 0.56 -21.43
N ASP A 291 11.09 -0.10 -22.12
CA ASP A 291 10.79 -1.21 -23.03
C ASP A 291 9.89 -0.85 -24.26
N ASP A 292 9.77 0.43 -24.60
CA ASP A 292 9.01 0.85 -25.78
C ASP A 292 9.72 0.45 -27.09
N LEU A 293 9.18 -0.55 -27.77
CA LEU A 293 9.74 -1.10 -29.01
C LEU A 293 9.76 -0.11 -30.18
N LEU A 294 8.88 0.91 -30.17
CA LEU A 294 8.74 1.91 -31.24
C LEU A 294 8.73 3.34 -30.68
N PRO A 295 9.83 3.80 -30.05
CA PRO A 295 9.84 5.04 -29.27
C PRO A 295 9.97 6.30 -30.15
N LEU A 296 10.20 6.15 -31.45
CA LEU A 296 10.34 7.27 -32.37
C LEU A 296 9.03 7.52 -33.12
N GLU A 297 8.71 8.78 -33.40
CA GLU A 297 7.67 9.18 -34.34
C GLU A 297 8.32 9.84 -35.57
N VAL A 298 7.92 9.40 -36.76
CA VAL A 298 8.41 9.98 -38.01
C VAL A 298 7.58 11.23 -38.33
N GLY A 299 8.18 12.42 -38.25
CA GLY A 299 7.46 13.69 -38.35
C GLY A 299 6.71 13.97 -39.67
N THR A 300 7.02 13.26 -40.76
CA THR A 300 6.30 13.42 -42.04
C THR A 300 5.06 12.54 -42.16
N THR A 301 5.10 11.34 -41.58
CA THR A 301 4.05 10.32 -41.70
C THR A 301 3.27 10.12 -40.41
N HIS A 302 3.74 10.68 -39.29
CA HIS A 302 3.23 10.45 -37.94
C HIS A 302 3.16 8.96 -37.57
N THR A 303 4.04 8.15 -38.17
CA THR A 303 4.11 6.71 -37.90
C THR A 303 5.18 6.43 -36.87
N ARG A 304 4.91 5.48 -35.97
CA ARG A 304 5.88 5.02 -34.98
C ARG A 304 6.97 4.17 -35.62
N ALA A 305 8.21 4.34 -35.17
CA ALA A 305 9.39 3.67 -35.69
C ALA A 305 10.29 3.14 -34.57
N SER A 306 11.02 2.07 -34.87
CA SER A 306 12.04 1.52 -33.98
C SER A 306 13.33 2.32 -34.07
N ILE A 307 14.12 2.36 -32.99
CA ILE A 307 15.48 2.93 -32.96
C ILE A 307 16.39 2.30 -34.03
N GLU A 308 16.08 1.09 -34.48
CA GLU A 308 16.84 0.40 -35.53
C GLU A 308 17.00 1.19 -36.83
N VAL A 309 16.10 2.16 -37.12
CA VAL A 309 16.24 3.05 -38.28
C VAL A 309 17.45 4.00 -38.22
N LEU A 310 18.03 4.17 -37.02
CA LEU A 310 19.19 5.03 -36.76
C LEU A 310 20.52 4.26 -36.84
N ARG A 311 20.49 2.93 -36.96
CA ARG A 311 21.67 2.08 -36.90
C ARG A 311 22.70 2.48 -37.97
N ARG A 312 23.96 2.70 -37.54
CA ARG A 312 25.11 3.09 -38.40
C ARG A 312 24.93 4.40 -39.17
N LYS A 313 23.98 5.25 -38.76
CA LYS A 313 23.82 6.61 -39.29
C LYS A 313 24.37 7.63 -38.30
N THR A 314 24.71 8.82 -38.79
CA THR A 314 25.11 9.91 -37.90
C THR A 314 23.85 10.56 -37.34
N VAL A 315 23.67 10.48 -36.03
CA VAL A 315 22.46 10.99 -35.34
C VAL A 315 22.77 12.34 -34.71
N LEU A 316 21.96 13.34 -35.04
CA LEU A 316 21.96 14.65 -34.40
C LEU A 316 20.78 14.71 -33.42
N LEU A 317 21.07 14.82 -32.13
CA LEU A 317 20.05 14.94 -31.09
C LEU A 317 19.74 16.42 -30.86
N LEU A 318 18.48 16.80 -31.05
CA LEU A 318 17.94 18.10 -30.66
C LEU A 318 17.24 17.95 -29.30
N LEU A 319 17.75 18.62 -28.28
CA LEU A 319 17.16 18.66 -26.93
C LEU A 319 16.67 20.09 -26.69
N SER A 320 15.35 20.30 -26.64
CA SER A 320 14.73 21.61 -26.45
C SER A 320 13.39 21.47 -25.74
N ASP A 321 12.79 22.57 -25.33
CA ASP A 321 11.36 22.62 -25.02
C ASP A 321 10.51 22.47 -26.30
N LEU A 322 9.18 22.57 -26.17
CA LEU A 322 8.25 22.48 -27.30
C LEU A 322 8.31 23.71 -28.22
N ASP A 323 8.90 24.81 -27.76
CA ASP A 323 8.92 26.11 -28.43
C ASP A 323 10.26 26.33 -29.17
N ALA A 324 10.68 25.35 -29.97
CA ALA A 324 11.88 25.47 -30.80
C ALA A 324 11.76 26.65 -31.78
N SER A 325 12.78 27.51 -31.84
CA SER A 325 12.70 28.72 -32.66
C SER A 325 12.66 28.39 -34.16
N PRO A 326 11.87 29.12 -34.97
CA PRO A 326 11.83 28.92 -36.42
C PRO A 326 13.22 29.05 -37.06
N GLU A 327 14.07 29.94 -36.55
CA GLU A 327 15.44 30.13 -37.03
C GLU A 327 16.32 28.89 -36.81
N GLU A 328 16.26 28.27 -35.63
CA GLU A 328 16.99 27.03 -35.33
C GLU A 328 16.51 25.87 -36.21
N LEU A 329 15.19 25.74 -36.38
CA LEU A 329 14.60 24.72 -37.24
C LEU A 329 15.01 24.91 -38.70
N LEU A 330 15.11 26.15 -39.18
CA LEU A 330 15.61 26.46 -40.52
C LEU A 330 17.05 26.02 -40.70
N VAL A 331 17.93 26.29 -39.72
CA VAL A 331 19.33 25.83 -39.77
C VAL A 331 19.41 24.30 -39.81
N LEU A 332 18.66 23.61 -38.96
CA LEU A 332 18.60 22.14 -38.95
C LEU A 332 18.06 21.57 -40.27
N SER A 333 17.05 22.21 -40.87
CA SER A 333 16.50 21.81 -42.16
C SER A 333 17.52 21.95 -43.28
N HIS A 334 18.36 22.98 -43.23
CA HIS A 334 19.44 23.21 -44.19
C HIS A 334 20.50 22.12 -44.08
N ILE A 335 20.96 21.83 -42.85
CA ILE A 335 21.92 20.76 -42.55
C ILE A 335 21.39 19.41 -43.06
N TYR A 336 20.12 19.09 -42.76
CA TYR A 336 19.50 17.85 -43.19
C TYR A 336 19.43 17.75 -44.73
N THR A 337 19.00 18.81 -45.40
CA THR A 337 18.85 18.82 -46.87
C THR A 337 20.20 18.69 -47.57
N GLU A 338 21.22 19.40 -47.11
CA GLU A 338 22.58 19.29 -47.67
C GLU A 338 23.16 17.89 -47.49
N SER A 339 22.89 17.26 -46.35
CA SER A 339 23.30 15.88 -46.06
C SER A 339 22.74 14.88 -47.08
N ARG A 340 21.50 15.06 -47.53
CA ARG A 340 20.86 14.17 -48.52
C ARG A 340 21.50 14.26 -49.90
N ALA A 341 22.18 15.37 -50.22
CA ALA A 341 22.92 15.52 -51.46
C ALA A 341 24.29 14.83 -51.45
N ARG A 342 24.79 14.41 -50.27
CA ARG A 342 26.13 13.80 -50.09
C ARG A 342 25.99 12.39 -49.51
N PRO A 343 26.25 11.32 -50.30
CA PRO A 343 26.05 9.93 -49.86
C PRO A 343 26.81 9.55 -48.59
N GLU A 344 27.93 10.23 -48.34
CA GLU A 344 28.87 10.00 -47.23
C GLU A 344 28.40 10.64 -45.91
N LEU A 345 27.45 11.57 -45.94
CA LEU A 345 26.98 12.35 -44.79
C LEU A 345 25.48 12.14 -44.61
N GLN A 346 25.06 10.97 -44.15
CA GLN A 346 23.65 10.70 -43.85
C GLN A 346 23.35 11.05 -42.39
N TYR A 347 22.87 12.28 -42.17
CA TYR A 347 22.38 12.71 -40.86
C TYR A 347 20.92 12.30 -40.66
N GLU A 348 20.60 11.78 -39.47
CA GLU A 348 19.24 11.69 -38.97
C GLU A 348 19.12 12.63 -37.78
N ILE A 349 18.12 13.53 -37.83
CA ILE A 349 17.84 14.46 -36.74
C ILE A 349 16.73 13.85 -35.88
N VAL A 350 17.00 13.69 -34.59
CA VAL A 350 16.04 13.17 -33.61
C VAL A 350 15.78 14.26 -32.58
N TRP A 351 14.52 14.65 -32.46
CA TRP A 351 14.08 15.62 -31.47
C TRP A 351 13.64 14.92 -30.19
N LEU A 352 14.19 15.36 -29.06
CA LEU A 352 13.88 14.91 -27.72
C LEU A 352 13.34 16.11 -26.93
N PRO A 353 12.01 16.34 -26.97
CA PRO A 353 11.39 17.46 -26.28
C PRO A 353 11.45 17.29 -24.76
N ILE A 354 11.80 18.35 -24.05
CA ILE A 354 11.78 18.44 -22.59
C ILE A 354 10.45 19.09 -22.21
N VAL A 355 9.53 18.30 -21.66
CA VAL A 355 8.22 18.76 -21.20
C VAL A 355 8.22 18.80 -19.68
N ASP A 356 7.91 19.96 -19.11
CA ASP A 356 7.79 20.14 -17.67
C ASP A 356 6.46 19.53 -17.19
N ARG A 357 6.53 18.47 -16.37
CA ARG A 357 5.35 17.71 -15.92
C ARG A 357 4.45 18.47 -14.95
N SER A 358 4.83 19.67 -14.52
CA SER A 358 4.03 20.52 -13.64
C SER A 358 2.96 21.35 -14.36
N ARG A 359 2.85 21.24 -15.69
CA ARG A 359 1.88 21.99 -16.53
C ARG A 359 0.75 21.13 -17.12
N GLU A 360 0.61 19.88 -16.71
CA GLU A 360 -0.51 19.00 -17.06
C GLU A 360 -1.61 19.00 -15.99
#